data_AF-A0A2D6TKX7-F1
#
_entry.id   AF-A0A2D6TKX7-F1
#
_cell.length_a   1.000
_cell.length_b   1.000
_cell.length_c   1.000
_cell.angle_alpha   90.00
_cell.angle_beta   90.00
_cell.angle_gamma   90.00
#
_symmetry.space_group_name_H-M   'P 1'
#
loop_
_entity.id
_entity.type
_entity.pdbx_description
1 polymer ?
#
loop_
_entity_poly.entity_id
_entity_poly.type
_entity_poly.pdbx_seq_one_letter_code
_entity_poly.pdbx_strand_id
1 'polypeptide(L)' 'MKKKKKEKDIQELLQAKQKAHKYCRHHLQGVVKNIQKLRRQLKKPKNKRCSIYSIDNELIHNQVLLNEVVKHLEKK' A
#
# COMPACT_ATOMS: atom_id res chain seq x y z
N MET A 1 23.58 5.23 33.37
CA MET A 1 23.61 4.47 32.09
C MET A 1 22.27 3.82 31.69
N LYS A 2 21.51 3.19 32.60
CA LYS A 2 20.24 2.50 32.26
C LYS A 2 19.14 3.40 31.62
N LYS A 3 19.00 4.66 32.05
CA LYS A 3 18.04 5.62 31.47
C LYS A 3 18.35 5.94 29.99
N LYS A 4 19.61 6.26 29.67
CA LYS A 4 20.07 6.53 28.29
C LYS A 4 19.87 5.33 27.34
N LYS A 5 20.00 4.10 27.84
CA LYS A 5 19.75 2.89 27.03
C LYS A 5 18.26 2.73 26.70
N LYS A 6 17.38 2.91 27.70
CA LYS A 6 15.92 2.90 27.48
C LYS A 6 15.44 3.98 26.50
N GLU A 7 16.01 5.18 26.57
CA GLU A 7 15.66 6.26 25.63
C GLU A 7 16.05 5.93 24.18
N LYS A 8 17.23 5.33 23.98
CA LYS A 8 17.65 4.84 22.66
C LYS A 8 16.72 3.74 22.14
N ASP A 9 16.41 2.76 22.97
CA ASP A 9 15.51 1.66 22.60
C ASP A 9 14.11 2.19 22.20
N ILE A 10 13.58 3.19 22.92
CA ILE A 10 12.31 3.84 22.60
C ILE A 10 12.39 4.62 21.27
N GLN A 11 13.48 5.35 21.03
CA GLN A 11 13.68 6.07 19.78
C GLN A 11 13.77 5.12 18.58
N GLU A 12 14.49 4.02 18.69
CA GLU A 12 14.58 3.00 17.64
C GLU A 12 13.20 2.40 17.33
N LEU A 13 12.41 2.11 18.36
CA LEU A 13 11.06 1.56 18.22
C LEU A 13 10.09 2.55 17.57
N LEU A 14 10.19 3.84 17.91
CA LEU A 14 9.43 4.92 17.27
C LEU A 14 9.80 5.08 15.78
N GLN A 15 11.10 5.05 15.46
CA GLN A 15 11.57 5.14 14.08
C GLN A 15 11.09 3.95 13.24
N ALA A 16 11.18 2.73 13.77
CA ALA A 16 10.68 1.53 13.11
C ALA A 16 9.17 1.63 12.82
N LYS A 17 8.37 2.06 13.79
CA LYS A 17 6.93 2.29 13.60
C LYS A 17 6.64 3.34 12.54
N GLN A 18 7.32 4.49 12.57
CA GLN A 18 7.13 5.54 11.58
C GLN A 18 7.47 5.07 10.16
N LYS A 19 8.56 4.29 10.02
CA LYS A 19 8.96 3.70 8.73
C LYS A 19 7.90 2.72 8.21
N ALA A 20 7.39 1.82 9.06
CA ALA A 20 6.34 0.87 8.70
C ALA A 20 5.03 1.59 8.30
N HIS A 21 4.62 2.62 9.05
CA HIS A 21 3.45 3.44 8.71
C HIS A 21 3.62 4.15 7.36
N LYS A 22 4.79 4.73 7.10
CA LYS A 22 5.08 5.41 5.83
C LYS A 22 5.03 4.44 4.66
N TYR A 23 5.61 3.25 4.82
CA TYR A 23 5.56 2.18 3.82
C TYR A 23 4.12 1.77 3.51
N CYS A 24 3.34 1.38 4.53
CA CYS A 24 1.94 0.98 4.33
C CYS A 24 1.11 2.10 3.69
N ARG A 25 1.28 3.35 4.15
CA ARG A 25 0.55 4.50 3.60
C ARG A 25 0.85 4.71 2.12
N HIS A 26 2.11 4.59 1.70
CA HIS A 26 2.50 4.76 0.31
C HIS A 26 1.82 3.73 -0.61
N HIS A 27 1.88 2.44 -0.24
CA HIS A 27 1.27 1.37 -1.02
C HIS A 27 -0.26 1.47 -1.05
N LEU A 28 -0.91 1.75 0.09
CA LEU A 28 -2.36 1.93 0.14
C LEU A 28 -2.84 3.14 -0.69
N GLN A 29 -2.08 4.24 -0.71
CA GLN A 29 -2.38 5.38 -1.58
C GLN A 29 -2.31 5.00 -3.07
N GLY A 30 -1.35 4.16 -3.46
CA GLY A 30 -1.26 3.62 -4.83
C GLY A 30 -2.50 2.81 -5.21
N VAL A 31 -2.92 1.89 -4.33
CA VAL A 31 -4.11 1.06 -4.53
C VAL A 31 -5.38 1.91 -4.66
N VAL A 32 -5.57 2.92 -3.79
CA VAL A 32 -6.73 3.83 -3.87
C VAL A 32 -6.78 4.56 -5.21
N LYS A 33 -5.64 5.07 -5.70
CA LYS A 33 -5.57 5.74 -7.01
C LYS A 33 -5.95 4.79 -8.15
N ASN A 34 -5.46 3.55 -8.12
CA ASN A 34 -5.77 2.55 -9.14
C ASN A 34 -7.25 2.15 -9.12
N ILE A 35 -7.85 1.93 -7.94
CA ILE A 35 -9.29 1.67 -7.81
C ILE A 35 -10.11 2.84 -8.38
N GLN A 36 -9.72 4.08 -8.10
CA GLN A 36 -10.39 5.26 -8.67
C GLN A 36 -10.27 5.30 -10.20
N LYS A 37 -9.11 4.97 -10.76
CA LYS A 37 -8.88 4.89 -12.20
C LYS A 37 -9.76 3.81 -12.85
N LEU A 38 -9.79 2.61 -12.29
CA LEU A 38 -10.66 1.52 -12.73
C LEU A 38 -12.14 1.91 -12.68
N ARG A 39 -12.58 2.53 -11.57
CA ARG A 39 -13.96 3.01 -11.43
C ARG A 39 -14.33 4.03 -12.52
N ARG A 40 -13.42 4.93 -12.90
CA ARG A 40 -13.62 5.87 -14.01
C ARG A 40 -13.71 5.14 -15.36
N GLN A 41 -12.89 4.12 -15.59
CA GLN A 41 -12.95 3.31 -16.81
C GLN A 41 -14.25 2.53 -16.92
N LEU A 42 -14.71 1.90 -15.84
CA LEU A 42 -15.96 1.15 -15.82
C LEU A 42 -17.20 2.02 -16.04
N LYS A 43 -17.14 3.31 -15.68
CA LYS A 43 -18.21 4.28 -15.99
C LYS A 43 -18.30 4.63 -17.48
N LYS A 44 -17.26 4.39 -18.27
CA LYS A 44 -17.29 4.67 -19.71
C LYS A 44 -18.20 3.67 -20.44
N PRO A 45 -18.80 4.09 -21.57
CA PRO A 45 -19.51 3.18 -22.48
C PRO A 45 -18.60 2.03 -22.93
N LYS A 46 -19.16 0.83 -23.16
CA LYS A 46 -18.38 -0.40 -23.46
C LYS A 46 -17.36 -0.21 -24.59
N ASN A 47 -17.73 0.52 -25.66
CA ASN A 47 -16.87 0.81 -26.81
C ASN A 47 -15.73 1.82 -26.52
N LYS A 48 -15.72 2.45 -25.35
CA LYS A 48 -14.71 3.44 -24.90
C LYS A 48 -13.96 2.99 -23.63
N ARG A 49 -14.24 1.79 -23.11
CA ARG A 49 -13.50 1.23 -21.98
C ARG A 49 -12.12 0.78 -22.46
N CYS A 50 -11.12 0.90 -21.58
CA CYS A 50 -9.87 0.16 -21.76
C CYS A 50 -10.16 -1.34 -21.86
N SER A 51 -9.31 -2.08 -22.56
CA SER A 51 -9.48 -3.52 -22.75
C SER A 51 -9.61 -4.24 -21.41
N ILE A 52 -10.36 -5.34 -21.39
CA ILE A 52 -10.51 -6.20 -20.20
C ILE A 52 -9.12 -6.61 -19.68
N TYR A 53 -8.18 -6.92 -20.57
CA TYR A 53 -6.78 -7.21 -20.24
C TYR A 53 -6.08 -6.06 -19.46
N SER A 54 -6.32 -4.80 -19.84
CA SER A 54 -5.77 -3.65 -19.12
C SER A 54 -6.38 -3.49 -17.73
N ILE A 55 -7.65 -3.89 -17.55
CA ILE A 55 -8.32 -3.85 -16.25
C ILE A 55 -7.78 -4.97 -15.34
N ASP A 56 -7.67 -6.19 -15.87
CA ASP A 56 -7.15 -7.35 -15.12
C ASP A 56 -5.71 -7.13 -14.65
N ASN A 57 -4.84 -6.55 -15.50
CA ASN A 57 -3.47 -6.22 -15.10
C ASN A 57 -3.42 -5.20 -13.95
N GLU A 58 -4.26 -4.17 -13.98
CA GLU A 58 -4.34 -3.19 -12.88
C GLU A 58 -4.88 -3.83 -11.58
N LEU A 59 -5.83 -4.77 -11.68
CA LEU A 59 -6.34 -5.52 -10.54
C LEU A 59 -5.27 -6.44 -9.93
N ILE A 60 -4.55 -7.21 -10.75
CA ILE A 60 -3.44 -8.09 -10.32
C ILE A 60 -2.36 -7.25 -9.63
N HIS A 61 -1.96 -6.12 -10.22
CA HIS A 61 -0.96 -5.25 -9.62
C HIS A 61 -1.39 -4.75 -8.23
N ASN A 62 -2.64 -4.32 -8.08
CA ASN A 62 -3.18 -3.91 -6.77
C ASN A 62 -3.20 -5.05 -5.76
N GLN A 63 -3.53 -6.26 -6.20
CA GLN A 63 -3.56 -7.44 -5.33
C GLN A 63 -2.15 -7.79 -4.82
N VAL A 64 -1.12 -7.69 -5.67
CA VAL A 64 0.28 -7.85 -5.26
C VAL A 64 0.67 -6.80 -4.21
N LEU A 65 0.37 -5.52 -4.46
CA LEU A 65 0.69 -4.43 -3.51
C LEU A 65 -0.02 -4.62 -2.16
N LEU A 66 -1.28 -5.05 -2.16
CA LEU A 66 -2.02 -5.34 -0.92
C LEU A 66 -1.42 -6.52 -0.17
N ASN A 67 -1.03 -7.59 -0.87
CA ASN A 67 -0.35 -8.73 -0.27
C ASN A 67 1.00 -8.35 0.35
N GLU A 68 1.75 -7.44 -0.27
CA GLU A 68 2.98 -6.89 0.30
C GLU A 68 2.73 -6.10 1.60
N VAL A 69 1.67 -5.29 1.62
CA VAL A 69 1.25 -4.57 2.84
C VAL A 69 0.87 -5.56 3.94
N VAL A 70 0.07 -6.58 3.63
CA VAL A 70 -0.31 -7.62 4.60
C VAL A 70 0.93 -8.33 5.15
N LYS A 71 1.86 -8.77 4.29
CA LYS A 71 3.13 -9.38 4.73
C LYS A 71 3.94 -8.46 5.64
N HIS A 72 3.96 -7.15 5.35
CA HIS A 72 4.68 -6.18 6.18
C HIS A 72 4.02 -5.97 7.55
N LEU A 73 2.69 -6.11 7.63
CA LEU A 73 1.94 -6.04 8.89
C LEU A 73 1.99 -7.35 9.69
N GLU A 74 2.07 -8.50 9.01
CA GLU A 74 2.15 -9.83 9.63
C GLU A 74 3.55 -10.17 10.14
N LYS A 75 4.61 -9.57 9.57
CA LYS A 75 5.95 -9.58 10.15
C LYS A 75 5.95 -8.78 11.46
N LYS A 76 5.43 -9.41 12.51
CA LYS A 76 5.68 -9.09 13.92
C LYS A 76 7.15 -9.30 14.26
#